data_AF-A0A658NNP4-F1
#
_entry.id   AF-A0A658NNP4-F1
#
_cell.length_a   1.000
_cell.length_b   1.000
_cell.length_c   1.000
_cell.angle_alpha   90.00
_cell.angle_beta   90.00
_cell.angle_gamma   90.00
#
_symmetry.space_group_name_H-M   'P 1'
#
loop_
_entity.id
_entity.type
_entity.pdbx_description
1 polymer ?
#
loop_
_entity_poly.entity_id
_entity_poly.type
_entity_poly.pdbx_seq_one_letter_code
_entity_poly.pdbx_strand_id
1 'polypeptide(L)' 'WPEVASQVNRLLRGWANYFRYGTLRKAYRAIDNYTYDRVVRFLKKRRKVSSRGTEQFPGEIVFGKLGIQRLRSLAYGD' A
#
# COMPACT_ATOMS: atom_id res chain seq x y z
N TRP A 1 14.53 -0.30 -3.13
CA TRP A 1 13.16 -0.50 -2.59
C TRP A 1 12.63 0.81 -2.05
N PRO A 2 13.39 1.54 -1.20
CA PRO A 2 12.97 2.85 -0.68
C PRO A 2 12.52 3.84 -1.77
N GLU A 3 13.18 3.82 -2.93
CA GLU A 3 12.88 4.71 -4.07
C GLU A 3 11.49 4.40 -4.67
N VAL A 4 11.21 3.11 -4.88
CA VAL A 4 9.92 2.63 -5.40
C VAL A 4 8.80 2.89 -4.39
N ALA A 5 9.05 2.61 -3.11
CA ALA A 5 8.08 2.90 -2.05
C ALA A 5 7.77 4.40 -1.96
N SER A 6 8.80 5.26 -2.06
CA SER A 6 8.63 6.71 -2.09
C SER A 6 7.78 7.19 -3.28
N GLN A 7 8.02 6.65 -4.48
CA GLN A 7 7.20 6.98 -5.65
C GLN A 7 5.74 6.54 -5.49
N VAL A 8 5.51 5.33 -4.99
CA VAL A 8 4.16 4.82 -4.72
C VAL A 8 3.46 5.69 -3.67
N ASN A 9 4.15 6.04 -2.58
CA ASN A 9 3.61 6.91 -1.54
C ASN A 9 3.28 8.31 -2.08
N ARG A 10 4.11 8.88 -2.94
CA ARG A 10 3.83 10.17 -3.58
C ARG A 10 2.56 10.12 -4.43
N LEU A 11 2.36 9.03 -5.19
CA LEU A 11 1.15 8.82 -5.98
C LEU A 11 -0.09 8.64 -5.09
N LEU A 12 0.00 7.82 -4.04
CA LEU A 12 -1.09 7.60 -3.09
C LEU A 12 -1.49 8.90 -2.37
N ARG A 13 -0.52 9.70 -1.93
CA ARG A 13 -0.77 11.03 -1.35
C ARG A 13 -1.46 11.97 -2.34
N GLY A 14 -0.95 12.05 -3.57
CA GLY A 14 -1.54 12.89 -4.61
C GLY A 14 -2.98 12.51 -4.91
N TRP A 15 -3.25 11.21 -5.06
CA TRP A 15 -4.58 10.68 -5.30
C TRP A 15 -5.52 10.96 -4.11
N ALA A 16 -5.08 10.70 -2.88
CA ALA A 16 -5.88 10.95 -1.68
C ALA A 16 -6.21 12.44 -1.48
N ASN A 17 -5.26 13.33 -1.80
CA ASN A 17 -5.48 14.77 -1.74
C ASN A 17 -6.47 15.25 -2.81
N TYR A 18 -6.37 14.71 -4.04
CA TYR A 18 -7.26 15.07 -5.13
C TYR A 18 -8.68 14.57 -4.90
N PHE A 19 -8.83 13.31 -4.50
CA PHE A 19 -10.12 12.68 -4.20
C PHE A 19 -10.51 12.82 -2.72
N ARG A 20 -10.17 13.93 -2.05
CA ARG A 20 -10.44 14.15 -0.62
C ARG A 20 -11.94 14.30 -0.29
N TYR A 21 -12.78 14.58 -1.27
CA TYR A 21 -14.20 14.90 -1.04
C TYR A 21 -15.11 13.68 -1.28
N GLY A 22 -16.03 13.41 -0.34
CA GLY A 22 -17.08 12.39 -0.45
C GLY A 22 -16.89 11.16 0.45
N THR A 23 -17.53 10.05 0.09
CA THR A 23 -17.53 8.79 0.87
C THR A 23 -16.31 7.94 0.56
N LEU A 24 -15.21 8.19 1.27
CA LEU A 24 -13.88 7.64 0.93
C LEU A 24 -13.57 6.27 1.53
N ARG A 25 -14.34 5.81 2.52
CA ARG A 25 -14.04 4.57 3.26
C ARG A 25 -13.89 3.34 2.36
N LYS A 26 -14.82 3.13 1.43
CA LYS A 26 -14.78 1.98 0.51
C LYS A 26 -13.66 2.14 -0.52
N ALA A 27 -13.47 3.35 -1.05
CA ALA A 27 -12.42 3.64 -2.01
C ALA A 27 -11.02 3.43 -1.41
N TYR A 28 -10.77 3.95 -0.21
CA TYR A 28 -9.49 3.81 0.48
C TYR A 28 -9.18 2.34 0.79
N ARG A 29 -10.18 1.57 1.22
CA ARG A 29 -10.02 0.12 1.41
C ARG A 29 -9.65 -0.60 0.10
N ALA A 30 -10.29 -0.24 -1.01
CA ALA A 30 -9.99 -0.84 -2.31
C ALA A 30 -8.57 -0.51 -2.78
N ILE A 31 -8.15 0.75 -2.64
CA ILE A 31 -6.80 1.20 -2.99
C ILE A 31 -5.74 0.57 -2.09
N ASP A 32 -5.98 0.46 -0.77
CA ASP A 32 -5.06 -0.21 0.15
C ASP A 32 -4.88 -1.69 -0.26
N ASN A 33 -5.98 -2.41 -0.51
CA ASN A 33 -5.92 -3.81 -0.95
C ASN A 33 -5.17 -3.97 -2.29
N TYR A 34 -5.47 -3.10 -3.26
CA TYR A 34 -4.81 -3.14 -4.56
C TYR A 34 -3.30 -2.85 -4.43
N THR A 35 -2.94 -1.83 -3.66
CA THR A 35 -1.55 -1.46 -3.40
C THR A 35 -0.79 -2.62 -2.75
N TYR A 36 -1.39 -3.23 -1.71
CA TYR A 36 -0.83 -4.40 -1.05
C TYR A 36 -0.54 -5.52 -2.05
N ASP A 37 -1.53 -5.91 -2.87
CA ASP A 37 -1.37 -6.97 -3.85
C ASP A 37 -0.25 -6.68 -4.85
N ARG A 38 -0.15 -5.44 -5.34
CA ARG A 38 0.89 -5.03 -6.29
C ARG A 38 2.28 -5.04 -5.66
N VAL A 39 2.41 -4.55 -4.42
CA VAL A 39 3.66 -4.53 -3.66
C VAL A 39 4.14 -5.97 -3.39
N VAL A 40 3.24 -6.84 -2.91
CA VAL A 40 3.57 -8.24 -2.66
C VAL A 40 4.03 -8.91 -3.96
N ARG A 41 3.28 -8.76 -5.07
CA ARG A 41 3.67 -9.32 -6.38
C ARG A 41 5.04 -8.81 -6.85
N PHE A 42 5.30 -7.52 -6.71
CA PHE A 42 6.59 -6.92 -7.06
C PHE A 42 7.74 -7.50 -6.22
N LEU A 43 7.56 -7.59 -4.90
CA LEU A 43 8.58 -8.11 -3.99
C LEU A 43 8.85 -9.59 -4.20
N LYS A 44 7.80 -10.39 -4.46
CA LYS A 44 7.95 -11.79 -4.86
C LYS A 44 8.81 -11.93 -6.11
N LYS A 45 8.50 -11.16 -7.16
CA LYS A 45 9.26 -11.18 -8.42
C LYS A 45 10.71 -10.75 -8.20
N ARG A 46 10.93 -9.69 -7.41
CA ARG A 46 12.26 -9.16 -7.09
C ARG A 46 13.12 -10.14 -6.30
N ARG A 47 12.53 -10.87 -5.35
CA ARG A 47 13.26 -11.80 -4.46
C ARG A 47 13.29 -13.25 -4.96
N LYS A 48 12.72 -13.56 -6.14
CA LYS A 48 12.61 -14.93 -6.71
C LYS A 48 12.03 -15.96 -5.73
N VAL A 49 11.11 -15.56 -4.85
CA VAL A 49 10.56 -16.47 -3.83
C VAL A 49 9.29 -17.15 -4.35
N SER A 50 9.27 -18.49 -4.33
CA SER A 50 8.17 -19.31 -4.88
C SER A 50 6.97 -19.52 -3.93
N SER A 51 7.04 -19.02 -2.69
CA SER A 51 6.00 -19.24 -1.66
C SER A 51 4.77 -18.33 -1.79
N ARG A 52 3.73 -18.58 -0.98
CA ARG A 52 2.56 -17.69 -0.83
C ARG A 52 3.03 -16.36 -0.23
N GLY A 53 3.07 -15.30 -1.06
CA GLY A 53 3.62 -14.00 -0.66
C GLY A 53 2.88 -13.30 0.48
N THR A 54 1.64 -13.69 0.78
CA THR A 54 0.85 -13.16 1.90
C THR A 54 1.39 -13.60 3.26
N GLU A 55 2.01 -14.77 3.37
CA GLU A 55 2.68 -15.20 4.61
C GLU A 55 4.00 -14.46 4.84
N GLN A 56 4.75 -14.19 3.78
CA GLN A 56 6.05 -13.50 3.88
C GLN A 56 5.94 -11.99 3.97
N PHE A 57 4.84 -11.43 3.46
CA PHE A 57 4.58 -10.00 3.48
C PHE A 57 3.18 -9.74 4.05
N PRO A 58 2.96 -9.96 5.36
CA PRO A 58 1.73 -9.55 6.02
C PRO A 58 1.45 -8.06 5.78
N GLY A 59 0.18 -7.66 5.78
CA GLY A 59 -0.22 -6.27 5.61
C GLY A 59 0.48 -5.32 6.59
N GLU A 60 0.68 -5.75 7.85
CA GLU A 60 1.41 -4.99 8.87
C GLU A 60 2.87 -4.71 8.46
N ILE A 61 3.53 -5.66 7.80
CA ILE A 61 4.89 -5.47 7.28
C ILE A 61 4.88 -4.52 6.08
N VAL A 62 3.91 -4.67 5.17
CA VAL A 62 3.81 -3.83 3.97
C VAL A 62 3.56 -2.37 4.32
N PHE A 63 2.59 -2.11 5.19
CA PHE A 63 2.19 -0.75 5.56
C PHE A 63 3.01 -0.16 6.71
N GLY A 64 3.70 -1.00 7.49
CA GLY A 64 4.62 -0.58 8.55
C GLY A 64 6.07 -0.59 8.06
N LYS A 65 6.79 -1.70 8.32
CA LYS A 65 8.24 -1.81 8.11
C LYS A 65 8.70 -1.49 6.68
N LEU A 66 7.91 -1.85 5.66
CA LEU A 66 8.22 -1.57 4.26
C LEU A 66 7.84 -0.15 3.83
N GLY A 67 7.10 0.58 4.66
CA GLY A 67 6.86 2.01 4.55
C GLY A 67 5.82 2.41 3.52
N ILE A 68 4.97 1.49 3.04
CA ILE A 68 3.89 1.85 2.13
C ILE A 68 2.77 2.55 2.89
N GLN A 69 2.30 3.67 2.38
CA GLN A 69 1.27 4.43 3.05
C GLN A 69 -0.09 3.73 2.95
N ARG A 70 -0.79 3.67 4.08
CA ARG A 70 -2.13 3.12 4.17
C ARG A 70 -3.15 4.26 4.20
N LEU A 71 -3.97 4.37 3.17
CA LEU A 71 -4.89 5.51 3.00
C LEU A 71 -5.94 5.55 4.10
N ARG A 72 -6.43 4.40 4.58
CA ARG A 72 -7.38 4.40 5.69
C ARG A 72 -6.81 5.02 6.96
N SER A 73 -5.52 4.84 7.26
CA SER A 73 -4.85 5.46 8.41
C SER A 73 -4.62 6.97 8.25
N LEU A 74 -4.82 7.52 7.04
CA LEU A 74 -4.83 8.97 6.82
C LEU A 74 -6.23 9.58 6.98
N ALA A 75 -7.28 8.81 6.69
CA ALA A 75 -8.66 9.28 6.84
C ALA A 75 -9.15 9.19 8.29
N TYR A 76 -8.71 8.19 9.03
CA TYR A 76 -8.99 8.02 10.45
C TYR A 76 -7.64 8.20 11.13
N GLY A 77 -7.37 9.39 11.66
CA GLY A 77 -6.17 9.57 12.47
C GLY A 77 -6.25 8.58 13.63
N ASP A 78 -5.31 7.63 13.66
CA ASP A 78 -5.03 6.80 14.82
C ASP A 78 -4.01 7.53 15.71
#